data_AF-A0A3B5LB04-F1
#
_entry.id   AF-A0A3B5LB04-F1
#
_cell.length_a   1.000
_cell.length_b   1.000
_cell.length_c   1.000
_cell.angle_alpha   90.00
_cell.angle_beta   90.00
_cell.angle_gamma   90.00
#
_symmetry.space_group_name_H-M   'P 1'
#
loop_
_entity.id
_entity.type
_entity.pdbx_description
1 polymer ?
#
loop_
_entity_poly.entity_id
_entity_poly.type
_entity_poly.pdbx_seq_one_letter_code
_entity_poly.pdbx_strand_id
1 'polypeptide(L)'
;DFIIVNLSSQKACVSLQEMRESRHRQEQRIVEVDSGVRQDYESKLAQALQDLRKQHDEQIFLYKEELEQTFKAKLENAKMSSEINDKAMGAAREELQESRTRMESLGYQLAALQKQVSASEDRIRELEDILSAERDKHRRAVEAKEQEMTELRDRMNAQLSEYQELLDVKLALDMEINAYRKLLEGEEHRLKLSPTPSAQVTVSRISGSSSSRSSKRKRGEVEAADLSELAKGDEQLLVSEEAMASGAVTISPTDMDGNAVTLNNQSEQDQPLGNWRLKRQVDDGEEVIYKFSPKFVLKAGQSVTVWSADAGVAHSPPTDLLWKSQASWGTGSVIITFLTNVDGEEVARRSVTKTQVEVENGDGTEEEMAQKVIL
;
A
#
# COMPACT_ATOMS: atom_id res chain seq x y z
N ASP A 1 122.72 -108.49 -29.64
CA ASP A 1 122.47 -107.06 -29.92
C ASP A 1 121.28 -106.76 -30.83
N PHE A 2 121.01 -107.54 -31.89
CA PHE A 2 119.91 -107.23 -32.84
C PHE A 2 118.46 -107.40 -32.31
N ILE A 3 118.23 -108.33 -31.37
CA ILE A 3 116.87 -108.60 -30.82
C ILE A 3 116.44 -107.55 -29.79
N ILE A 4 117.38 -106.97 -29.03
CA ILE A 4 117.10 -105.98 -28.00
C ILE A 4 116.74 -104.61 -28.61
N VAL A 5 117.37 -104.25 -29.74
CA VAL A 5 117.06 -103.01 -30.49
C VAL A 5 115.69 -103.09 -31.17
N ASN A 6 115.26 -104.27 -31.61
CA ASN A 6 113.96 -104.45 -32.28
C ASN A 6 112.79 -104.43 -31.26
N LEU A 7 112.94 -105.08 -30.10
CA LEU A 7 111.91 -105.05 -29.04
C LEU A 7 111.73 -103.65 -28.42
N SER A 8 112.82 -102.87 -28.33
CA SER A 8 112.77 -101.49 -27.84
C SER A 8 112.15 -100.54 -28.86
N SER A 9 112.42 -100.72 -30.15
CA SER A 9 111.74 -100.00 -31.23
C SER A 9 110.23 -100.31 -31.29
N GLN A 10 109.85 -101.58 -31.12
CA GLN A 10 108.44 -102.00 -31.13
C GLN A 10 107.66 -101.50 -29.90
N LYS A 11 108.27 -101.53 -28.70
CA LYS A 11 107.69 -100.90 -27.50
C LYS A 11 107.59 -99.37 -27.61
N ALA A 12 108.59 -98.72 -28.20
CA ALA A 12 108.54 -97.28 -28.46
C ALA A 12 107.43 -96.92 -29.46
N CYS A 13 107.22 -97.75 -30.50
CA CYS A 13 106.16 -97.56 -31.50
C CYS A 13 104.76 -97.72 -30.87
N VAL A 14 104.54 -98.76 -30.07
CA VAL A 14 103.26 -98.98 -29.38
C VAL A 14 102.99 -97.89 -28.34
N SER A 15 103.98 -97.48 -27.55
CA SER A 15 103.83 -96.38 -26.59
C SER A 15 103.57 -95.03 -27.28
N LEU A 16 104.19 -94.76 -28.43
CA LEU A 16 103.89 -93.59 -29.26
C LEU A 16 102.47 -93.63 -29.83
N GLN A 17 101.96 -94.81 -30.18
CA GLN A 17 100.61 -94.97 -30.69
C GLN A 17 99.56 -94.80 -29.59
N GLU A 18 99.77 -95.37 -28.40
CA GLU A 18 98.91 -95.14 -27.23
C GLU A 18 98.92 -93.68 -26.77
N MET A 19 100.09 -93.02 -26.80
CA MET A 19 100.20 -91.59 -26.51
C MET A 19 99.48 -90.75 -27.57
N ARG A 20 99.53 -91.14 -28.85
CA ARG A 20 98.78 -90.47 -29.91
C ARG A 20 97.28 -90.66 -29.77
N GLU A 21 96.80 -91.87 -29.46
CA GLU A 21 95.36 -92.13 -29.25
C GLU A 21 94.83 -91.46 -27.99
N SER A 22 95.58 -91.49 -26.88
CA SER A 22 95.21 -90.80 -25.65
C SER A 22 95.16 -89.28 -25.87
N ARG A 23 96.13 -88.74 -26.62
CA ARG A 23 96.14 -87.34 -27.05
C ARG A 23 94.96 -87.02 -27.98
N HIS A 24 94.62 -87.89 -28.92
CA HIS A 24 93.52 -87.65 -29.86
C HIS A 24 92.14 -87.70 -29.16
N ARG A 25 91.96 -88.61 -28.18
CA ARG A 25 90.74 -88.64 -27.34
C ARG A 25 90.64 -87.41 -26.43
N GLN A 26 91.77 -86.95 -25.88
CA GLN A 26 91.82 -85.72 -25.09
C GLN A 26 91.52 -84.49 -25.97
N GLU A 27 92.11 -84.41 -27.16
CA GLU A 27 91.85 -83.35 -28.16
C GLU A 27 90.38 -83.37 -28.60
N GLN A 28 89.79 -84.53 -28.89
CA GLN A 28 88.36 -84.64 -29.24
C GLN A 28 87.44 -84.20 -28.11
N ARG A 29 87.70 -84.60 -26.85
CA ARG A 29 86.91 -84.10 -25.72
C ARG A 29 87.08 -82.61 -25.49
N ILE A 30 88.28 -82.07 -25.66
CA ILE A 30 88.51 -80.61 -25.55
C ILE A 30 87.74 -79.89 -26.65
N VAL A 31 87.75 -80.39 -27.88
CA VAL A 31 86.99 -79.80 -29.01
C VAL A 31 85.47 -79.95 -28.82
N GLU A 32 84.98 -81.06 -28.28
CA GLU A 32 83.56 -81.25 -27.97
C GLU A 32 83.09 -80.37 -26.82
N VAL A 33 83.91 -80.22 -25.77
CA VAL A 33 83.63 -79.31 -24.65
C VAL A 33 83.70 -77.86 -25.11
N ASP A 34 84.69 -77.49 -25.95
CA ASP A 34 84.83 -76.14 -26.51
C ASP A 34 83.69 -75.83 -27.51
N SER A 35 83.25 -76.82 -28.29
CA SER A 35 82.08 -76.73 -29.17
C SER A 35 80.77 -76.62 -28.40
N GLY A 36 80.59 -77.39 -27.32
CA GLY A 36 79.40 -77.34 -26.47
C GLY A 36 79.30 -76.01 -25.71
N VAL A 37 80.42 -75.53 -25.17
CA VAL A 37 80.51 -74.23 -24.51
C VAL A 37 80.21 -73.10 -25.50
N ARG A 38 80.73 -73.17 -26.74
CA ARG A 38 80.43 -72.19 -27.79
C ARG A 38 78.96 -72.20 -28.21
N GLN A 39 78.36 -73.39 -28.37
CA GLN A 39 76.94 -73.53 -28.69
C GLN A 39 76.04 -72.99 -27.56
N ASP A 40 76.43 -73.20 -26.29
CA ASP A 40 75.74 -72.65 -25.13
C ASP A 40 75.82 -71.12 -25.10
N TYR A 41 76.97 -70.53 -25.46
CA TYR A 41 77.10 -69.08 -25.58
C TYR A 41 76.29 -68.51 -26.76
N GLU A 42 76.30 -69.16 -27.91
CA GLU A 42 75.51 -68.76 -29.08
C GLU A 42 74.00 -68.88 -28.78
N SER A 43 73.57 -69.93 -28.09
CA SER A 43 72.19 -70.12 -27.62
C SER A 43 71.77 -69.04 -26.63
N LYS A 44 72.60 -68.76 -25.61
CA LYS A 44 72.35 -67.69 -24.62
C LYS A 44 72.30 -66.31 -25.27
N LEU A 45 73.14 -66.04 -26.26
CA LEU A 45 73.14 -64.78 -27.00
C LEU A 45 71.88 -64.64 -27.88
N ALA A 46 71.50 -65.72 -28.58
CA ALA A 46 70.28 -65.75 -29.38
C ALA A 46 69.05 -65.54 -28.49
N GLN A 47 69.00 -66.19 -27.33
CA GLN A 47 67.95 -66.02 -26.33
C GLN A 47 67.91 -64.59 -25.79
N ALA A 48 69.06 -64.01 -25.41
CA ALA A 48 69.12 -62.62 -24.95
C ALA A 48 68.64 -61.62 -26.03
N LEU A 49 68.98 -61.83 -27.30
CA LEU A 49 68.51 -61.00 -28.41
C LEU A 49 67.00 -61.16 -28.66
N GLN A 50 66.48 -62.38 -28.52
CA GLN A 50 65.05 -62.65 -28.64
C GLN A 50 64.26 -62.02 -27.49
N ASP A 51 64.78 -62.10 -26.26
CA ASP A 51 64.20 -61.46 -25.09
C ASP A 51 64.21 -59.93 -25.24
N LEU A 52 65.29 -59.35 -25.77
CA LEU A 52 65.39 -57.90 -26.04
C LEU A 52 64.38 -57.44 -27.09
N ARG A 53 64.19 -58.23 -28.16
CA ARG A 53 63.13 -57.97 -29.16
C ARG A 53 61.75 -58.05 -28.54
N LYS A 54 61.49 -59.11 -27.75
CA LYS A 54 60.22 -59.30 -27.07
C LYS A 54 59.91 -58.14 -26.13
N GLN A 55 60.89 -57.68 -25.34
CA GLN A 55 60.75 -56.52 -24.47
C GLN A 55 60.45 -55.23 -25.26
N HIS A 56 61.11 -55.02 -26.41
CA HIS A 56 60.81 -53.88 -27.27
C HIS A 56 59.41 -53.96 -27.88
N ASP A 57 59.00 -55.13 -28.36
CA ASP A 57 57.66 -55.34 -28.92
C ASP A 57 56.58 -55.13 -27.85
N GLU A 58 56.80 -55.63 -26.63
CA GLU A 58 55.94 -55.38 -25.46
C GLU A 58 55.88 -53.89 -25.11
N GLN A 59 57.03 -53.20 -25.11
CA GLN A 59 57.09 -51.76 -24.83
C GLN A 59 56.35 -50.94 -25.89
N ILE A 60 56.51 -51.27 -27.17
CA ILE A 60 55.78 -50.62 -28.28
C ILE A 60 54.28 -50.90 -28.17
N PHE A 61 53.91 -52.13 -27.82
CA PHE A 61 52.52 -52.49 -27.60
C PHE A 61 51.88 -51.66 -26.48
N LEU A 62 52.55 -51.57 -25.32
CA LEU A 62 52.10 -50.78 -24.18
C LEU A 62 51.99 -49.29 -24.54
N TYR A 63 52.99 -48.71 -25.20
CA TYR A 63 52.90 -47.31 -25.63
C TYR A 63 51.75 -47.05 -26.59
N LYS A 64 51.50 -47.97 -27.53
CA LYS A 64 50.38 -47.85 -28.45
C LYS A 64 49.04 -47.92 -27.70
N GLU A 65 48.91 -48.86 -26.77
CA GLU A 65 47.71 -49.00 -25.96
C GLU A 65 47.46 -47.75 -25.09
N GLU A 66 48.48 -47.25 -24.40
CA GLU A 66 48.42 -46.00 -23.62
C GLU A 66 48.05 -44.81 -24.50
N LEU A 67 48.63 -44.72 -25.70
CA LEU A 67 48.31 -43.66 -26.66
C LEU A 67 46.84 -43.74 -27.11
N GLU A 68 46.34 -44.93 -27.45
CA GLU A 68 44.94 -45.13 -27.82
C GLU A 68 44.00 -44.80 -26.65
N GLN A 69 44.33 -45.22 -25.43
CA GLN A 69 43.54 -44.92 -24.24
C GLN A 69 43.49 -43.41 -23.98
N THR A 70 44.64 -42.72 -24.07
CA THR A 70 44.69 -41.26 -23.88
C THR A 70 43.95 -40.49 -24.97
N PHE A 71 44.01 -40.92 -26.23
CA PHE A 71 43.23 -40.32 -27.31
C PHE A 71 41.73 -40.57 -27.14
N LYS A 72 41.32 -41.79 -26.80
CA LYS A 72 39.91 -42.12 -26.51
C LYS A 72 39.40 -41.27 -25.34
N ALA A 73 40.18 -41.16 -24.26
CA ALA A 73 39.82 -40.33 -23.11
C ALA A 73 39.70 -38.84 -23.49
N LYS A 74 40.60 -38.30 -24.32
CA LYS A 74 40.51 -36.91 -24.79
C LYS A 74 39.29 -36.67 -25.68
N LEU A 75 38.96 -37.61 -26.58
CA LEU A 75 37.79 -37.52 -27.44
C LEU A 75 36.50 -37.58 -26.62
N GLU A 76 36.39 -38.52 -25.69
CA GLU A 76 35.23 -38.61 -24.81
C GLU A 76 35.09 -37.37 -23.91
N ASN A 77 36.20 -36.85 -23.36
CA ASN A 77 36.16 -35.60 -22.60
C ASN A 77 35.71 -34.41 -23.46
N ALA A 78 36.20 -34.29 -24.70
CA ALA A 78 35.76 -33.24 -25.62
C ALA A 78 34.27 -33.35 -25.98
N LYS A 79 33.76 -34.58 -26.22
CA LYS A 79 32.33 -34.82 -26.45
C LYS A 79 31.50 -34.45 -25.22
N MET A 80 31.88 -34.94 -24.04
CA MET A 80 31.20 -34.62 -22.79
C MET A 80 31.18 -33.11 -22.53
N SER A 81 32.28 -32.42 -22.78
CA SER A 81 32.35 -30.96 -22.67
C SER A 81 31.42 -30.26 -23.68
N SER A 82 31.31 -30.76 -24.91
CA SER A 82 30.38 -30.23 -25.92
C SER A 82 28.93 -30.40 -25.46
N GLU A 83 28.57 -31.60 -25.00
CA GLU A 83 27.21 -31.89 -24.51
C GLU A 83 26.84 -31.03 -23.30
N ILE A 84 27.79 -30.79 -22.38
CA ILE A 84 27.57 -29.89 -21.24
C ILE A 84 27.33 -28.47 -21.73
N ASN A 85 28.14 -27.99 -22.68
CA ASN A 85 27.98 -26.65 -23.25
C ASN A 85 26.63 -26.51 -24.00
N ASP A 86 26.22 -27.52 -24.76
CA ASP A 86 24.94 -27.53 -25.47
C ASP A 86 23.75 -27.52 -24.50
N LYS A 87 23.84 -28.28 -23.39
CA LYS A 87 22.84 -28.26 -22.32
C LYS A 87 22.78 -26.89 -21.63
N ALA A 88 23.92 -26.29 -21.32
CA ALA A 88 23.99 -24.96 -20.71
C ALA A 88 23.41 -23.89 -21.65
N MET A 89 23.70 -23.96 -22.95
CA MET A 89 23.11 -23.08 -23.96
C MET A 89 21.60 -23.29 -24.11
N GLY A 90 21.13 -24.54 -24.03
CA GLY A 90 19.70 -24.88 -24.03
C GLY A 90 18.98 -24.24 -22.85
N ALA A 91 19.51 -24.41 -21.64
CA ALA A 91 18.96 -23.83 -20.42
C ALA A 91 18.92 -22.29 -20.47
N ALA A 92 20.00 -21.64 -20.93
CA ALA A 92 20.05 -20.18 -21.07
C ALA A 92 19.03 -19.65 -22.09
N ARG A 93 18.78 -20.39 -23.18
CA ARG A 93 17.75 -20.03 -24.17
C ARG A 93 16.34 -20.18 -23.61
N GLU A 94 16.09 -21.24 -22.85
CA GLU A 94 14.80 -21.48 -22.21
C GLU A 94 14.50 -20.39 -21.17
N GLU A 95 15.47 -20.03 -20.34
CA GLU A 95 15.34 -18.94 -19.37
C GLU A 95 15.06 -17.60 -20.06
N LEU A 96 15.76 -17.31 -21.18
CA LEU A 96 15.50 -16.10 -21.96
C LEU A 96 14.08 -16.09 -22.54
N GLN A 97 13.60 -17.23 -23.04
CA GLN A 97 12.25 -17.35 -23.57
C GLN A 97 11.20 -17.17 -22.47
N GLU A 98 11.42 -17.76 -21.30
CA GLU A 98 10.53 -17.62 -20.14
C GLU A 98 10.51 -16.18 -19.61
N SER A 99 11.67 -15.52 -19.56
CA SER A 99 11.73 -14.10 -19.22
C SER A 99 10.98 -13.23 -20.23
N ARG A 100 11.06 -13.56 -21.52
CA ARG A 100 10.34 -12.83 -22.58
C ARG A 100 8.83 -12.99 -22.46
N THR A 101 8.35 -14.22 -22.24
CA THR A 101 6.90 -14.45 -22.05
C THR A 101 6.37 -13.80 -20.76
N ARG A 102 7.17 -13.79 -19.67
CA ARG A 102 6.85 -13.01 -18.47
C ARG A 102 6.78 -11.50 -18.75
N MET A 103 7.72 -10.97 -19.52
CA MET A 103 7.72 -9.55 -19.88
C MET A 103 6.49 -9.18 -20.72
N GLU A 104 6.14 -10.01 -21.70
CA GLU A 104 4.94 -9.83 -22.51
C GLU A 104 3.66 -9.91 -21.66
N SER A 105 3.56 -10.88 -20.74
CA SER A 105 2.38 -11.02 -19.87
C SER A 105 2.23 -9.85 -18.89
N LEU A 106 3.33 -9.38 -18.30
CA LEU A 106 3.34 -8.16 -17.48
C LEU A 106 2.99 -6.93 -18.30
N GLY A 107 3.45 -6.84 -19.55
CA GLY A 107 3.08 -5.78 -20.49
C GLY A 107 1.57 -5.73 -20.76
N TYR A 108 0.93 -6.88 -20.95
CA TYR A 108 -0.53 -6.96 -21.09
C TYR A 108 -1.28 -6.54 -19.81
N GLN A 109 -0.79 -6.96 -18.64
CA GLN A 109 -1.40 -6.57 -17.36
C GLN A 109 -1.28 -5.05 -17.13
N LEU A 110 -0.13 -4.47 -17.44
CA LEU A 110 0.10 -3.03 -17.33
C LEU A 110 -0.84 -2.25 -18.27
N ALA A 111 -0.96 -2.68 -19.53
CA ALA A 111 -1.87 -2.05 -20.48
C ALA A 111 -3.35 -2.17 -20.06
N ALA A 112 -3.74 -3.31 -19.46
CA ALA A 112 -5.09 -3.51 -18.93
C ALA A 112 -5.36 -2.58 -17.73
N LEU A 113 -4.41 -2.48 -16.79
CA LEU A 113 -4.51 -1.58 -15.64
C LEU A 113 -4.55 -0.11 -16.07
N GLN A 114 -3.72 0.31 -17.03
CA GLN A 114 -3.77 1.66 -17.58
C GLN A 114 -5.14 1.99 -18.19
N LYS A 115 -5.73 1.05 -18.93
CA LYS A 115 -7.09 1.22 -19.48
C LYS A 115 -8.16 1.30 -18.39
N GLN A 116 -8.01 0.55 -17.30
CA GLN A 116 -8.92 0.61 -16.16
C GLN A 116 -8.80 1.96 -15.44
N VAL A 117 -7.58 2.46 -15.25
CA VAL A 117 -7.34 3.79 -14.66
C VAL A 117 -7.99 4.87 -15.52
N SER A 118 -7.74 4.90 -16.84
CA SER A 118 -8.34 5.91 -17.71
C SER A 118 -9.88 5.84 -17.71
N ALA A 119 -10.46 4.64 -17.73
CA ALA A 119 -11.91 4.46 -17.63
C ALA A 119 -12.48 4.96 -16.28
N SER A 120 -11.75 4.75 -15.18
CA SER A 120 -12.15 5.25 -13.86
C SER A 120 -12.05 6.77 -13.75
N GLU A 121 -11.02 7.38 -14.33
CA GLU A 121 -10.86 8.84 -14.39
C GLU A 121 -11.98 9.48 -15.21
N ASP A 122 -12.32 8.91 -16.36
CA ASP A 122 -13.44 9.39 -17.18
C ASP A 122 -14.77 9.28 -16.43
N ARG A 123 -14.96 8.20 -15.66
CA ARG A 123 -16.15 8.01 -14.83
C ARG A 123 -16.22 9.04 -13.70
N ILE A 124 -15.10 9.39 -13.08
CA ILE A 124 -15.03 10.44 -12.05
C ILE A 124 -15.42 11.78 -12.66
N ARG A 125 -14.83 12.16 -13.80
CA ARG A 125 -15.18 13.42 -14.50
C ARG A 125 -16.67 13.50 -14.82
N GLU A 126 -17.26 12.41 -15.33
CA GLU A 126 -18.70 12.37 -15.63
C GLU A 126 -19.56 12.57 -14.37
N LEU A 127 -19.18 11.97 -13.24
CA LEU A 127 -19.89 12.14 -11.97
C LEU A 127 -19.74 13.56 -11.40
N GLU A 128 -18.56 14.16 -11.53
CA GLU A 128 -18.31 15.56 -11.15
C GLU A 128 -19.16 16.52 -11.99
N ASP A 129 -19.24 16.30 -13.31
CA ASP A 129 -20.07 17.07 -14.21
C ASP A 129 -21.55 16.97 -13.84
N ILE A 130 -22.05 15.76 -13.56
CA ILE A 130 -23.45 15.54 -13.13
C ILE A 130 -23.71 16.29 -11.81
N LEU A 131 -22.81 16.16 -10.83
CA LEU A 131 -22.96 16.82 -9.53
C LEU A 131 -22.94 18.34 -9.67
N SER A 132 -22.08 18.88 -10.55
CA SER A 132 -22.03 20.32 -10.83
C SER A 132 -23.34 20.81 -11.46
N ALA A 133 -23.89 20.04 -12.41
CA ALA A 133 -25.16 20.35 -13.05
C ALA A 133 -26.34 20.28 -12.06
N GLU A 134 -26.34 19.33 -11.13
CA GLU A 134 -27.34 19.25 -10.06
C GLU A 134 -27.24 20.43 -9.09
N ARG A 135 -26.02 20.79 -8.65
CA ARG A 135 -25.81 21.98 -7.81
C ARG A 135 -26.30 23.25 -8.49
N ASP A 136 -26.03 23.41 -9.78
CA ASP A 136 -26.52 24.52 -10.59
C ASP A 136 -28.04 24.55 -10.68
N LYS A 137 -28.67 23.39 -10.89
CA LYS A 137 -30.13 23.27 -10.91
C LYS A 137 -30.74 23.65 -9.55
N HIS A 138 -30.17 23.18 -8.45
CA HIS A 138 -30.63 23.54 -7.11
C HIS A 138 -30.46 25.02 -6.80
N ARG A 139 -29.30 25.60 -7.14
CA ARG A 139 -29.04 27.03 -6.99
C ARG A 139 -30.09 27.87 -7.72
N ARG A 140 -30.35 27.58 -9.00
CA ARG A 140 -31.41 28.27 -9.78
C ARG A 140 -32.80 28.11 -9.17
N ALA A 141 -33.12 26.94 -8.63
CA ALA A 141 -34.41 26.71 -7.97
C ALA A 141 -34.56 27.53 -6.68
N VAL A 142 -33.48 27.69 -5.90
CA VAL A 142 -33.45 28.56 -4.72
C VAL A 142 -33.61 30.01 -5.13
N GLU A 143 -32.83 30.49 -6.10
CA GLU A 143 -32.93 31.86 -6.63
C GLU A 143 -34.35 32.20 -7.10
N ALA A 144 -35.00 31.28 -7.83
CA ALA A 144 -36.39 31.46 -8.26
C ALA A 144 -37.37 31.57 -7.07
N LYS A 145 -37.17 30.78 -6.01
CA LYS A 145 -38.01 30.85 -4.81
C LYS A 145 -37.75 32.10 -3.98
N GLU A 146 -36.51 32.58 -3.92
CA GLU A 146 -36.18 33.85 -3.30
C GLU A 146 -36.84 35.01 -4.05
N GLN A 147 -36.82 35.00 -5.38
CA GLN A 147 -37.54 35.97 -6.21
C GLN A 147 -39.06 35.96 -5.93
N GLU A 148 -39.71 34.80 -5.95
CA GLU A 148 -41.12 34.66 -5.59
C GLU A 148 -41.42 35.23 -4.18
N MET A 149 -40.55 34.96 -3.20
CA MET A 149 -40.67 35.48 -1.84
C MET A 149 -40.53 37.00 -1.78
N THR A 150 -39.61 37.59 -2.55
CA THR A 150 -39.48 39.05 -2.63
C THR A 150 -40.70 39.70 -3.27
N GLU A 151 -41.21 39.14 -4.37
CA GLU A 151 -42.43 39.64 -5.01
C GLU A 151 -43.64 39.60 -4.07
N LEU A 152 -43.80 38.52 -3.30
CA LEU A 152 -44.90 38.41 -2.34
C LEU A 152 -44.77 39.43 -1.20
N ARG A 153 -43.55 39.68 -0.71
CA ARG A 153 -43.30 40.73 0.30
C ARG A 153 -43.63 42.11 -0.25
N ASP A 154 -43.24 42.40 -1.50
CA ASP A 154 -43.53 43.68 -2.13
C ASP A 154 -45.04 43.90 -2.31
N ARG A 155 -45.77 42.85 -2.76
CA ARG A 155 -47.23 42.90 -2.84
C ARG A 155 -47.87 43.10 -1.47
N MET A 156 -47.39 42.43 -0.43
CA MET A 156 -47.90 42.61 0.94
C MET A 156 -47.66 44.04 1.44
N ASN A 157 -46.48 44.61 1.19
CA ASN A 157 -46.16 46.00 1.54
C ASN A 157 -47.04 46.99 0.79
N ALA A 158 -47.29 46.77 -0.50
CA ALA A 158 -48.22 47.58 -1.28
C ALA A 158 -49.64 47.56 -0.69
N GLN A 159 -50.15 46.38 -0.35
CA GLN A 159 -51.46 46.25 0.30
C GLN A 159 -51.51 46.97 1.65
N LEU A 160 -50.47 46.88 2.46
CA LEU A 160 -50.39 47.61 3.74
C LEU A 160 -50.42 49.14 3.54
N SER A 161 -49.76 49.64 2.48
CA SER A 161 -49.82 51.06 2.11
C SER A 161 -51.24 51.47 1.73
N GLU A 162 -51.91 50.71 0.85
CA GLU A 162 -53.29 50.97 0.45
C GLU A 162 -54.25 50.94 1.65
N TYR A 163 -54.06 50.01 2.59
CA TYR A 163 -54.85 49.96 3.83
C TYR A 163 -54.62 51.19 4.72
N GLN A 164 -53.38 51.68 4.82
CA GLN A 164 -53.06 52.87 5.59
C GLN A 164 -53.71 54.11 4.97
N GLU A 165 -53.63 54.28 3.65
CA GLU A 165 -54.29 55.36 2.93
C GLU A 165 -55.81 55.36 3.15
N LEU A 166 -56.43 54.17 3.07
CA LEU A 166 -57.86 54.02 3.34
C LEU A 166 -58.22 54.34 4.80
N LEU A 167 -57.37 53.94 5.75
CA LEU A 167 -57.53 54.29 7.16
C LEU A 167 -57.48 55.80 7.37
N ASP A 168 -56.54 56.49 6.73
CA ASP A 168 -56.41 57.95 6.81
C ASP A 168 -57.66 58.66 6.27
N VAL A 169 -58.20 58.20 5.13
CA VAL A 169 -59.48 58.70 4.60
C VAL A 169 -60.63 58.46 5.59
N LYS A 170 -60.69 57.27 6.20
CA LYS A 170 -61.73 56.95 7.20
C LYS A 170 -61.63 57.88 8.43
N LEU A 171 -60.42 58.16 8.90
CA LEU A 171 -60.20 59.08 10.02
C LEU A 171 -60.63 60.51 9.66
N ALA A 172 -60.35 60.97 8.44
CA ALA A 172 -60.84 62.27 7.96
C ALA A 172 -62.38 62.33 7.95
N LEU A 173 -63.05 61.29 7.44
CA LEU A 173 -64.51 61.21 7.45
C LEU A 173 -65.11 61.17 8.87
N ASP A 174 -64.49 60.44 9.80
CA ASP A 174 -64.92 60.45 11.20
C ASP A 174 -64.80 61.85 11.83
N MET A 175 -63.73 62.58 11.51
CA MET A 175 -63.55 63.97 11.96
C MET A 175 -64.65 64.87 11.40
N GLU A 176 -64.98 64.76 10.11
CA GLU A 176 -66.08 65.50 9.49
C GLU A 176 -67.42 65.19 10.15
N ILE A 177 -67.76 63.91 10.36
CA ILE A 177 -69.00 63.49 11.03
C ILE A 177 -69.10 64.07 12.43
N ASN A 178 -68.01 64.04 13.21
CA ASN A 178 -67.98 64.60 14.54
C ASN A 178 -68.13 66.14 14.53
N ALA A 179 -67.56 66.82 13.54
CA ALA A 179 -67.77 68.26 13.35
C ALA A 179 -69.24 68.57 13.02
N TYR A 180 -69.86 67.80 12.11
CA TYR A 180 -71.29 67.94 11.81
C TYR A 180 -72.15 67.71 13.05
N ARG A 181 -71.90 66.65 13.84
CA ARG A 181 -72.62 66.40 15.10
C ARG A 181 -72.55 67.58 16.06
N LYS A 182 -71.37 68.15 16.28
CA LYS A 182 -71.20 69.32 17.16
C LYS A 182 -71.95 70.55 16.67
N LEU A 183 -72.00 70.78 15.35
CA LEU A 183 -72.75 71.90 14.78
C LEU A 183 -74.26 71.73 14.98
N LEU A 184 -74.78 70.51 14.77
CA LEU A 184 -76.17 70.16 15.03
C LEU A 184 -76.50 70.31 16.52
N GLU A 185 -75.66 69.80 17.43
CA GLU A 185 -75.81 69.99 18.87
C GLU A 185 -75.88 71.49 19.21
N GLY A 186 -75.02 72.32 18.62
CA GLY A 186 -75.05 73.79 18.78
C GLY A 186 -76.37 74.42 18.32
N GLU A 187 -76.92 73.99 17.19
CA GLU A 187 -78.23 74.44 16.70
C GLU A 187 -79.39 73.98 17.61
N GLU A 188 -79.37 72.73 18.09
CA GLU A 188 -80.37 72.20 19.02
C GLU A 188 -80.41 73.01 20.33
N HIS A 189 -79.24 73.42 20.85
CA HIS A 189 -79.13 74.30 22.01
C HIS A 189 -79.71 75.70 21.74
N ARG A 190 -79.51 76.28 20.54
CA ARG A 190 -80.10 77.57 20.15
C ARG A 190 -81.62 77.51 20.00
N LEU A 191 -82.14 76.40 19.47
CA LEU A 191 -83.57 76.19 19.23
C LEU A 191 -84.34 75.68 20.47
N LYS A 192 -83.67 75.52 21.63
CA LYS A 192 -84.24 74.98 22.88
C LYS A 192 -84.94 73.64 22.70
N LEU A 193 -84.46 72.83 21.76
CA LEU A 193 -84.94 71.47 21.61
C LEU A 193 -84.34 70.64 22.75
N SER A 194 -85.23 70.11 23.60
CA SER A 194 -84.98 69.06 24.60
C SER A 194 -83.85 68.09 24.20
N PRO A 195 -82.66 67.94 24.83
CA PRO A 195 -81.75 66.88 24.40
C PRO A 195 -82.42 65.55 24.78
N THR A 196 -82.98 64.88 23.79
CA THR A 196 -83.58 63.56 23.94
C THR A 196 -82.42 62.57 24.05
N PRO A 197 -82.33 61.74 25.11
CA PRO A 197 -81.20 60.83 25.24
C PRO A 197 -81.24 59.81 24.09
N SER A 198 -80.17 59.83 23.28
CA SER A 198 -79.89 58.85 22.24
C SER A 198 -80.01 57.44 22.80
N ALA A 199 -81.03 56.71 22.34
CA ALA A 199 -81.19 55.30 22.63
C ALA A 199 -79.94 54.53 22.15
N GLN A 200 -79.25 53.88 23.09
CA GLN A 200 -78.15 53.00 22.76
C GLN A 200 -78.69 51.82 21.95
N VAL A 201 -78.38 51.80 20.65
CA VAL A 201 -78.64 50.67 19.78
C VAL A 201 -77.68 49.54 20.16
N THR A 202 -78.15 48.61 20.99
CA THR A 202 -77.50 47.31 21.20
C THR A 202 -77.62 46.48 19.92
N VAL A 203 -76.56 46.47 19.12
CA VAL A 203 -76.43 45.52 18.01
C VAL A 203 -75.98 44.18 18.60
N SER A 204 -76.93 43.24 18.67
CA SER A 204 -76.70 41.82 18.96
C SER A 204 -75.85 41.19 17.85
N ARG A 205 -74.59 40.90 18.15
CA ARG A 205 -73.70 40.10 17.30
C ARG A 205 -73.83 38.64 17.72
N ILE A 206 -74.38 37.84 16.81
CA ILE A 206 -74.34 36.38 16.78
C ILE A 206 -72.88 35.89 16.81
N SER A 207 -72.47 35.32 17.94
CA SER A 207 -71.18 34.64 18.07
C SER A 207 -71.28 33.24 17.46
N GLY A 208 -70.91 33.14 16.19
CA GLY A 208 -70.59 31.87 15.53
C GLY A 208 -69.28 31.32 16.10
N SER A 209 -69.31 30.04 16.46
CA SER A 209 -68.18 29.23 16.86
C SER A 209 -67.04 29.26 15.83
N SER A 210 -65.84 29.64 16.25
CA SER A 210 -64.61 29.13 15.63
C SER A 210 -63.53 28.96 16.68
N SER A 211 -63.04 27.73 16.74
CA SER A 211 -61.91 27.26 17.52
C SER A 211 -60.63 27.97 17.10
N SER A 212 -59.98 28.67 18.01
CA SER A 212 -58.54 28.94 17.94
C SER A 212 -57.91 28.70 19.31
N ARG A 213 -57.17 27.59 19.39
CA ARG A 213 -56.33 27.23 20.53
C ARG A 213 -55.09 28.13 20.48
N SER A 214 -55.01 29.10 21.38
CA SER A 214 -53.82 29.90 21.62
C SER A 214 -52.87 29.17 22.57
N SER A 215 -51.86 28.51 22.00
CA SER A 215 -50.74 27.95 22.77
C SER A 215 -49.78 29.07 23.16
N LYS A 216 -50.03 29.65 24.34
CA LYS A 216 -49.08 30.54 25.02
C LYS A 216 -47.88 29.71 25.51
N ARG A 217 -46.81 29.67 24.72
CA ARG A 217 -45.50 29.16 25.14
C ARG A 217 -44.97 30.07 26.24
N LYS A 218 -44.83 29.50 27.45
CA LYS A 218 -44.11 30.08 28.57
C LYS A 218 -42.62 30.02 28.22
N ARG A 219 -42.04 31.21 28.06
CA ARG A 219 -40.61 31.49 27.85
C ARG A 219 -39.83 30.84 29.00
N GLY A 220 -39.07 29.80 28.68
CA GLY A 220 -38.03 29.26 29.54
C GLY A 220 -36.78 30.10 29.37
N GLU A 221 -36.28 30.56 30.50
CA GLU A 221 -35.00 31.21 30.74
C GLU A 221 -33.87 30.24 30.36
N VAL A 222 -33.04 30.64 29.40
CA VAL A 222 -31.69 30.12 29.22
C VAL A 222 -30.77 31.31 29.41
N GLU A 223 -29.92 31.16 30.41
CA GLU A 223 -28.93 32.12 30.86
C GLU A 223 -28.09 32.61 29.68
N ALA A 224 -28.17 33.91 29.44
CA ALA A 224 -27.16 34.64 28.69
C ALA A 224 -26.04 35.00 29.67
N ALA A 225 -25.09 34.08 29.79
CA ALA A 225 -23.70 34.31 30.20
C ALA A 225 -22.89 33.52 29.16
N ASP A 226 -21.91 34.03 28.45
CA ASP A 226 -21.01 35.14 28.72
C ASP A 226 -20.46 35.60 27.36
N LEU A 227 -20.60 36.89 27.07
CA LEU A 227 -19.86 37.59 26.02
C LEU A 227 -18.86 38.47 26.78
N SER A 228 -17.74 37.87 27.18
CA SER A 228 -16.55 38.63 27.60
C SER A 228 -15.27 37.81 27.41
N GLU A 229 -14.64 37.93 26.23
CA GLU A 229 -13.18 38.01 26.15
C GLU A 229 -12.74 38.55 24.79
N LEU A 230 -12.79 39.87 24.62
CA LEU A 230 -11.76 40.55 23.82
C LEU A 230 -10.63 40.90 24.78
N ALA A 231 -9.56 40.10 24.77
CA ALA A 231 -8.17 40.55 24.87
C ALA A 231 -7.20 39.37 25.09
N LYS A 232 -6.80 38.73 23.99
CA LYS A 232 -5.43 38.30 23.65
C LYS A 232 -5.48 37.77 22.22
N GLY A 233 -4.52 38.16 21.38
CA GLY A 233 -4.56 38.01 19.93
C GLY A 233 -5.03 36.63 19.48
N ASP A 234 -6.13 36.60 18.73
CA ASP A 234 -6.74 35.36 18.27
C ASP A 234 -6.06 34.96 16.96
N GLU A 235 -5.07 34.08 17.09
CA GLU A 235 -4.44 33.39 15.97
C GLU A 235 -5.49 32.50 15.32
N GLN A 236 -5.95 32.83 14.11
CA GLN A 236 -6.98 32.06 13.44
C GLN A 236 -6.40 30.70 13.03
N LEU A 237 -6.75 29.67 13.79
CA LEU A 237 -6.28 28.31 13.59
C LEU A 237 -7.14 27.60 12.53
N LEU A 238 -6.59 27.39 11.34
CA LEU A 238 -7.23 26.60 10.30
C LEU A 238 -6.90 25.12 10.48
N VAL A 239 -7.92 24.29 10.65
CA VAL A 239 -7.76 22.83 10.71
C VAL A 239 -8.32 22.22 9.43
N SER A 240 -7.47 21.54 8.66
CA SER A 240 -7.88 20.77 7.48
C SER A 240 -7.84 19.27 7.81
N GLU A 241 -8.92 18.56 7.48
CA GLU A 241 -9.05 17.13 7.73
C GLU A 241 -9.34 16.34 6.44
N GLU A 242 -8.69 15.20 6.30
CA GLU A 242 -8.92 14.24 5.21
C GLU A 242 -9.16 12.86 5.80
N ALA A 243 -10.14 12.12 5.29
CA ALA A 243 -10.45 10.76 5.73
C ALA A 243 -10.66 9.83 4.54
N MET A 244 -10.08 8.65 4.61
CA MET A 244 -10.15 7.59 3.61
C MET A 244 -10.48 6.25 4.28
N ALA A 245 -11.29 5.44 3.62
CA ALA A 245 -11.55 4.07 4.04
C ALA A 245 -11.73 3.19 2.81
N SER A 246 -11.02 2.06 2.79
CA SER A 246 -11.12 1.04 1.74
C SER A 246 -12.12 -0.06 2.10
N GLY A 247 -12.71 -0.05 3.30
CA GLY A 247 -13.57 -1.11 3.79
C GLY A 247 -14.64 -0.64 4.78
N ALA A 248 -15.17 -1.58 5.58
CA ALA A 248 -16.30 -1.35 6.47
C ALA A 248 -16.02 -0.39 7.66
N VAL A 249 -14.74 -0.22 8.01
CA VAL A 249 -14.33 0.52 9.22
C VAL A 249 -13.76 1.87 8.83
N THR A 250 -14.20 2.90 9.53
CA THR A 250 -13.76 4.29 9.36
C THR A 250 -13.16 4.81 10.66
N ILE A 251 -12.28 5.81 10.57
CA ILE A 251 -11.71 6.50 11.73
C ILE A 251 -12.52 7.78 11.95
N SER A 252 -13.13 7.91 13.12
CA SER A 252 -13.93 9.08 13.49
C SER A 252 -13.04 10.32 13.72
N PRO A 253 -13.61 11.54 13.60
CA PRO A 253 -12.92 12.75 14.02
C PRO A 253 -12.49 12.58 15.47
N THR A 254 -11.25 12.93 15.76
CA THR A 254 -10.63 12.68 17.05
C THR A 254 -10.19 13.98 17.66
N ASP A 255 -10.20 14.03 18.99
CA ASP A 255 -9.70 15.17 19.73
C ASP A 255 -8.19 15.35 19.46
N MET A 256 -7.77 16.60 19.20
CA MET A 256 -6.38 16.94 18.91
C MET A 256 -5.48 16.74 20.14
N ASP A 257 -6.08 16.63 21.32
CA ASP A 257 -5.40 16.44 22.60
C ASP A 257 -4.77 15.04 22.78
N GLY A 258 -4.95 14.13 21.82
CA GLY A 258 -4.29 12.81 21.85
C GLY A 258 -4.87 11.87 22.91
N ASN A 259 -6.08 12.15 23.39
CA ASN A 259 -6.71 11.37 24.45
C ASN A 259 -7.20 10.00 23.98
N ALA A 260 -7.74 9.92 22.77
CA ALA A 260 -8.36 8.70 22.26
C ALA A 260 -8.29 8.61 20.73
N VAL A 261 -8.60 7.42 20.20
CA VAL A 261 -8.92 7.19 18.79
C VAL A 261 -10.15 6.31 18.67
N THR A 262 -11.15 6.76 17.91
CA THR A 262 -12.42 6.04 17.73
C THR A 262 -12.55 5.48 16.32
N LEU A 263 -12.88 4.21 16.23
CA LEU A 263 -13.22 3.50 15.00
C LEU A 263 -14.73 3.28 14.93
N ASN A 264 -15.31 3.37 13.75
CA ASN A 264 -16.72 3.12 13.51
C ASN A 264 -16.90 2.10 12.38
N ASN A 265 -17.66 1.02 12.63
CA ASN A 265 -18.06 0.07 11.60
C ASN A 265 -19.36 0.56 10.95
N GLN A 266 -19.27 1.08 9.73
CA GLN A 266 -20.40 1.62 8.99
C GLN A 266 -21.13 0.57 8.15
N SER A 267 -20.71 -0.69 8.22
CA SER A 267 -21.37 -1.78 7.50
C SER A 267 -22.46 -2.45 8.33
N GLU A 268 -23.30 -3.23 7.64
CA GLU A 268 -24.31 -4.11 8.25
C GLU A 268 -23.72 -5.44 8.75
N GLN A 269 -22.42 -5.69 8.56
CA GLN A 269 -21.75 -6.92 8.95
C GLN A 269 -20.75 -6.71 10.08
N ASP A 270 -20.60 -7.72 10.92
CA ASP A 270 -19.59 -7.74 11.97
C ASP A 270 -18.18 -7.80 11.34
N GLN A 271 -17.31 -6.85 11.71
CA GLN A 271 -15.94 -6.81 11.20
C GLN A 271 -14.97 -7.39 12.26
N PRO A 272 -14.31 -8.53 11.98
CA PRO A 272 -13.23 -9.01 12.83
C PRO A 272 -12.01 -8.10 12.68
N LEU A 273 -11.52 -7.54 13.79
CA LEU A 273 -10.28 -6.73 13.84
C LEU A 273 -9.16 -7.48 14.56
N GLY A 274 -9.25 -8.81 14.63
CA GLY A 274 -8.28 -9.64 15.32
C GLY A 274 -6.86 -9.41 14.79
N ASN A 275 -5.94 -9.01 15.68
CA ASN A 275 -4.54 -8.67 15.36
C ASN A 275 -4.34 -7.46 14.44
N TRP A 276 -5.38 -6.70 14.13
CA TRP A 276 -5.23 -5.46 13.37
C TRP A 276 -4.47 -4.43 14.21
N ARG A 277 -3.84 -3.47 13.54
CA ARG A 277 -3.02 -2.44 14.18
C ARG A 277 -3.58 -1.07 13.87
N LEU A 278 -3.89 -0.33 14.92
CA LEU A 278 -4.25 1.08 14.87
C LEU A 278 -3.00 1.89 15.17
N LYS A 279 -2.62 2.74 14.23
CA LYS A 279 -1.35 3.44 14.23
C LYS A 279 -1.57 4.93 14.15
N ARG A 280 -0.74 5.70 14.84
CA ARG A 280 -0.75 7.15 14.78
C ARG A 280 0.67 7.68 14.69
N GLN A 281 0.87 8.60 13.75
CA GLN A 281 2.08 9.36 13.58
C GLN A 281 1.73 10.83 13.74
N VAL A 282 2.54 11.55 14.52
CA VAL A 282 2.35 12.97 14.81
C VAL A 282 3.60 13.69 14.34
N ASP A 283 3.40 14.69 13.49
CA ASP A 283 4.44 15.41 12.76
C ASP A 283 5.41 14.41 12.08
N ASP A 284 6.72 14.64 12.19
CA ASP A 284 7.76 13.70 11.74
C ASP A 284 8.27 12.80 12.88
N GLY A 285 7.41 12.56 13.88
CA GLY A 285 7.72 11.76 15.06
C GLY A 285 7.62 10.25 14.84
N GLU A 286 7.96 9.49 15.88
CA GLU A 286 7.81 8.03 15.88
C GLU A 286 6.34 7.60 15.85
N GLU A 287 6.08 6.51 15.13
CA GLU A 287 4.75 5.91 15.05
C GLU A 287 4.40 5.12 16.33
N VAL A 288 3.25 5.43 16.92
CA VAL A 288 2.69 4.67 18.04
C VAL A 288 1.66 3.65 17.52
N ILE A 289 1.79 2.40 17.95
CA ILE A 289 1.01 1.26 17.43
C ILE A 289 0.22 0.56 18.54
N TYR A 290 -1.10 0.62 18.47
CA TYR A 290 -2.00 -0.21 19.26
C TYR A 290 -2.40 -1.47 18.49
N LYS A 291 -2.31 -2.64 19.12
CA LYS A 291 -2.71 -3.93 18.52
C LYS A 291 -3.99 -4.45 19.14
N PHE A 292 -5.00 -4.72 18.32
CA PHE A 292 -6.24 -5.35 18.75
C PHE A 292 -6.03 -6.80 19.19
N SER A 293 -6.80 -7.24 20.19
CA SER A 293 -6.75 -8.63 20.65
C SER A 293 -7.19 -9.59 19.54
N PRO A 294 -6.66 -10.83 19.48
CA PRO A 294 -6.96 -11.76 18.38
C PRO A 294 -8.43 -12.10 18.18
N LYS A 295 -9.26 -11.92 19.22
CA LYS A 295 -10.70 -12.24 19.22
C LYS A 295 -11.58 -11.00 19.12
N PHE A 296 -11.01 -9.81 18.91
CA PHE A 296 -11.80 -8.59 18.85
C PHE A 296 -12.64 -8.53 17.57
N VAL A 297 -13.91 -8.24 17.73
CA VAL A 297 -14.88 -8.08 16.63
C VAL A 297 -15.64 -6.79 16.86
N LEU A 298 -15.60 -5.89 15.88
CA LEU A 298 -16.37 -4.66 15.89
C LEU A 298 -17.73 -4.93 15.23
N LYS A 299 -18.79 -4.89 16.03
CA LYS A 299 -20.15 -5.20 15.56
C LYS A 299 -20.63 -4.20 14.50
N ALA A 300 -21.53 -4.66 13.64
CA ALA A 300 -22.20 -3.82 12.65
C ALA A 300 -22.82 -2.57 13.31
N GLY A 301 -22.57 -1.39 12.73
CA GLY A 301 -23.07 -0.11 13.23
C GLY A 301 -22.53 0.33 14.60
N GLN A 302 -21.55 -0.36 15.17
CA GLN A 302 -20.94 0.00 16.46
C GLN A 302 -19.60 0.70 16.29
N SER A 303 -19.21 1.42 17.33
CA SER A 303 -17.90 2.06 17.45
C SER A 303 -17.09 1.47 18.62
N VAL A 304 -15.78 1.59 18.51
CA VAL A 304 -14.83 1.30 19.57
C VAL A 304 -13.87 2.48 19.71
N THR A 305 -13.64 2.90 20.95
CA THR A 305 -12.68 3.95 21.29
C THR A 305 -11.50 3.34 22.01
N VAL A 306 -10.30 3.62 21.52
CA VAL A 306 -9.05 3.26 22.17
C VAL A 306 -8.50 4.50 22.89
N TRP A 307 -8.62 4.50 24.20
CA TRP A 307 -8.16 5.54 25.09
C TRP A 307 -6.68 5.36 25.44
N SER A 308 -5.97 6.47 25.54
CA SER A 308 -4.62 6.50 26.11
C SER A 308 -4.67 6.36 27.64
N ALA A 309 -3.53 6.09 28.27
CA ALA A 309 -3.46 5.92 29.72
C ALA A 309 -3.81 7.21 30.49
N ASP A 310 -3.44 8.39 29.95
CA ASP A 310 -3.64 9.67 30.64
C ASP A 310 -5.06 10.23 30.47
N ALA A 311 -5.86 9.65 29.58
CA ALA A 311 -7.25 10.05 29.40
C ALA A 311 -8.13 9.80 30.64
N GLY A 312 -7.66 9.00 31.61
CA GLY A 312 -8.38 8.76 32.87
C GLY A 312 -9.66 7.93 32.73
N VAL A 313 -9.87 7.28 31.59
CA VAL A 313 -11.06 6.46 31.31
C VAL A 313 -10.84 5.00 31.72
N ALA A 314 -11.87 4.39 32.32
CA ALA A 314 -11.83 2.98 32.73
C ALA A 314 -11.94 2.03 31.52
N HIS A 315 -11.16 0.96 31.52
CA HIS A 315 -11.21 -0.07 30.48
C HIS A 315 -12.53 -0.84 30.52
N SER A 316 -13.37 -0.66 29.49
CA SER A 316 -14.72 -1.27 29.37
C SER A 316 -14.92 -1.88 27.97
N PRO A 317 -14.24 -3.00 27.64
CA PRO A 317 -14.40 -3.66 26.35
C PRO A 317 -15.85 -4.19 26.17
N PRO A 318 -16.40 -4.20 24.93
CA PRO A 318 -15.69 -3.97 23.67
C PRO A 318 -15.68 -2.51 23.20
N THR A 319 -16.44 -1.61 23.83
CA THR A 319 -16.59 -0.22 23.38
C THR A 319 -15.41 0.66 23.76
N ASP A 320 -14.83 0.46 24.95
CA ASP A 320 -13.77 1.31 25.49
C ASP A 320 -12.53 0.49 25.83
N LEU A 321 -11.53 0.60 24.97
CA LEU A 321 -10.24 -0.06 25.13
C LEU A 321 -9.24 0.91 25.74
N LEU A 322 -8.46 0.46 26.73
CA LEU A 322 -7.46 1.32 27.38
C LEU A 322 -6.05 0.84 27.03
N TRP A 323 -5.27 1.71 26.39
CA TRP A 323 -3.89 1.44 26.05
C TRP A 323 -2.95 1.84 27.20
N LYS A 324 -2.90 0.98 28.22
CA LYS A 324 -2.20 1.25 29.48
C LYS A 324 -0.70 1.54 29.36
N SER A 325 -0.04 1.05 28.30
CA SER A 325 1.40 1.25 28.11
C SER A 325 1.73 2.58 27.43
N GLN A 326 0.72 3.33 26.97
CA GLN A 326 0.92 4.56 26.20
C GLN A 326 0.22 5.73 26.91
N ALA A 327 1.00 6.71 27.34
CA ALA A 327 0.51 7.89 28.06
C ALA A 327 -0.50 8.70 27.22
N SER A 328 -0.16 8.98 25.96
CA SER A 328 -0.98 9.73 25.01
C SER A 328 -0.82 9.20 23.58
N TRP A 329 -1.82 9.42 22.74
CA TRP A 329 -1.75 9.22 21.28
C TRP A 329 -0.91 10.28 20.55
N GLY A 330 -0.47 11.32 21.27
CA GLY A 330 0.35 12.41 20.75
C GLY A 330 -0.46 13.59 20.20
N THR A 331 0.10 14.78 20.35
CA THR A 331 -0.46 16.07 19.94
C THR A 331 0.56 16.81 19.08
N GLY A 332 0.14 17.38 17.96
CA GLY A 332 1.04 18.03 17.02
C GLY A 332 0.30 18.79 15.93
N SER A 333 1.05 19.28 14.94
CA SER A 333 0.50 20.07 13.83
C SER A 333 -0.07 19.20 12.72
N VAL A 334 0.59 18.10 12.39
CA VAL A 334 0.15 17.12 11.40
C VAL A 334 -0.07 15.80 12.13
N ILE A 335 -1.28 15.27 12.08
CA ILE A 335 -1.64 14.02 12.75
C ILE A 335 -2.18 13.07 11.71
N ILE A 336 -1.51 11.93 11.54
CA ILE A 336 -1.93 10.88 10.61
C ILE A 336 -2.24 9.64 11.43
N THR A 337 -3.50 9.20 11.37
CA THR A 337 -3.97 7.98 12.03
C THR A 337 -4.42 6.99 10.98
N PHE A 338 -3.98 5.74 11.08
CA PHE A 338 -4.37 4.72 10.12
C PHE A 338 -4.56 3.35 10.76
N LEU A 339 -5.46 2.58 10.16
CA LEU A 339 -5.80 1.23 10.56
C LEU A 339 -5.24 0.27 9.51
N THR A 340 -4.49 -0.74 9.96
CA THR A 340 -3.93 -1.78 9.10
C THR A 340 -4.46 -3.16 9.46
N ASN A 341 -4.75 -3.96 8.44
CA ASN A 341 -5.17 -5.34 8.60
C ASN A 341 -3.99 -6.23 9.08
N VAL A 342 -4.24 -7.54 9.23
CA VAL A 342 -3.21 -8.51 9.67
C VAL A 342 -2.06 -8.65 8.66
N ASP A 343 -2.35 -8.45 7.38
CA ASP A 343 -1.40 -8.53 6.27
C ASP A 343 -0.56 -7.25 6.11
N GLY A 344 -0.92 -6.18 6.82
CA GLY A 344 -0.24 -4.88 6.78
C GLY A 344 -0.83 -3.90 5.77
N GLU A 345 -1.96 -4.23 5.14
CA GLU A 345 -2.67 -3.34 4.22
C GLU A 345 -3.43 -2.25 4.99
N GLU A 346 -3.36 -1.02 4.49
CA GLU A 346 -4.11 0.12 5.03
C GLU A 346 -5.59 0.03 4.64
N VAL A 347 -6.46 -0.04 5.64
CA VAL A 347 -7.92 -0.16 5.43
C VAL A 347 -8.68 1.12 5.74
N ALA A 348 -8.12 2.00 6.58
CA ALA A 348 -8.66 3.32 6.86
C ALA A 348 -7.53 4.26 7.27
N ARG A 349 -7.65 5.54 6.90
CA ARG A 349 -6.70 6.59 7.23
C ARG A 349 -7.41 7.91 7.45
N ARG A 350 -6.90 8.69 8.39
CA ARG A 350 -7.33 10.05 8.66
C ARG A 350 -6.12 10.94 8.85
N SER A 351 -6.08 12.06 8.16
CA SER A 351 -5.05 13.09 8.26
C SER A 351 -5.69 14.37 8.79
N VAL A 352 -5.05 15.01 9.76
CA VAL A 352 -5.47 16.28 10.35
C VAL A 352 -4.27 17.21 10.34
N THR A 353 -4.39 18.37 9.70
CA THR A 353 -3.32 19.38 9.65
C THR A 353 -3.80 20.70 10.25
N LYS A 354 -3.01 21.22 11.18
CA LYS A 354 -3.19 22.49 11.88
C LYS A 354 -2.34 23.55 11.19
N THR A 355 -2.98 24.57 10.64
CA THR A 355 -2.31 25.71 10.02
C THR A 355 -2.59 26.95 10.86
N GLN A 356 -1.55 27.54 11.41
CA GLN A 356 -1.64 28.80 12.14
C GLN A 356 -1.59 29.93 11.10
N VAL A 357 -2.66 30.71 10.98
CA VAL A 357 -2.64 31.92 10.14
C VAL A 357 -2.26 33.08 11.03
N GLU A 358 -1.03 33.57 10.88
CA GLU A 358 -0.65 34.88 11.39
C GLU A 358 -1.38 35.93 10.55
N VAL A 359 -2.36 36.60 11.16
CA VAL A 359 -2.92 37.82 10.58
C VAL A 359 -1.88 38.91 10.81
N GLU A 360 -0.98 39.10 9.84
CA GLU A 360 -0.17 40.32 9.76
C GLU A 360 -1.15 41.50 9.71
N ASN A 361 -1.17 42.30 10.78
CA ASN A 361 -1.82 43.59 10.78
C ASN A 361 -1.12 44.43 9.71
N GLY A 362 -1.77 44.54 8.55
CA GLY A 362 -1.23 45.22 7.39
C GLY A 362 -0.94 46.70 7.66
N ASP A 363 0.34 47.03 7.65
CA ASP A 363 0.85 48.24 7.03
C ASP A 363 2.08 47.84 6.19
N GLY A 364 1.95 47.84 4.87
CA GLY A 364 3.08 47.50 3.99
C GLY A 364 2.71 46.97 2.61
N THR A 365 2.29 47.89 1.73
CA THR A 365 2.53 47.92 0.28
C THR A 365 2.22 46.67 -0.58
N GLU A 366 1.24 46.86 -1.47
CA GLU A 366 0.99 46.06 -2.67
C GLU A 366 2.25 45.92 -3.55
N GLU A 367 3.10 44.93 -3.32
CA GLU A 367 4.07 44.50 -4.35
C GLU A 367 4.56 43.04 -4.27
N GLU A 368 4.09 42.23 -3.30
CA GLU A 368 4.58 40.85 -3.13
C GLU A 368 3.51 39.74 -3.31
N MET A 369 2.44 40.00 -4.07
CA MET A 369 1.47 38.97 -4.51
C MET A 369 1.84 38.32 -5.85
N ALA A 370 3.12 38.06 -6.08
CA ALA A 370 3.58 37.38 -7.30
C ALA A 370 4.77 36.47 -7.06
N GLN A 371 4.72 35.59 -6.04
CA GLN A 371 5.61 34.41 -5.93
C GLN A 371 5.26 33.55 -4.71
N LYS A 372 4.14 32.81 -4.77
CA LYS A 372 3.92 31.63 -3.91
C LYS A 372 2.78 30.76 -4.42
N VAL A 373 2.86 30.43 -5.71
CA VAL A 373 2.24 29.22 -6.26
C VAL A 373 3.37 28.54 -7.01
N ILE A 374 3.57 27.25 -6.77
CA ILE A 374 4.75 26.43 -7.09
C ILE A 374 5.75 26.38 -5.93
N LEU A 375 5.43 25.55 -4.93
CA LEU A 375 6.24 24.37 -4.60
C LEU A 375 5.32 23.30 -4.01
#